data_AF-A0A4Y9ZGG0-F1
#
_entry.id   AF-A0A4Y9ZGG0-F1
#
_cell.length_a   1.000
_cell.length_b   1.000
_cell.length_c   1.000
_cell.angle_alpha   90.00
_cell.angle_beta   90.00
_cell.angle_gamma   90.00
#
_symmetry.space_group_name_H-M   'P 1'
#
loop_
_entity.id
_entity.type
_entity.pdbx_description
1 polymer ?
#
loop_
_entity_poly.entity_id
_entity_poly.type
_entity_poly.pdbx_seq_one_letter_code
_entity_poly.pdbx_strand_id
1 'polypeptide(L)'
;MSLVLPEAHQQFQHILRLLNTNVDGKRKIMYALTEIKGVGRRYSNLVCKKADVDLNKRAGDLNSDELERLVTIIQNPTQFKIPRVPEQATGYRRRQELADPVQRRRLQAP
;
A
#
# COMPACT_ATOMS: atom_id res chain seq x y z
N MET A 1 6.02 19.16 -28.00
CA MET A 1 6.31 19.04 -26.56
C MET A 1 7.62 18.29 -26.41
N SER A 2 8.64 18.96 -25.89
CA SER A 2 9.99 18.44 -25.67
C SER A 2 9.97 17.26 -24.70
N LEU A 3 10.61 16.16 -25.10
CA LEU A 3 10.95 15.05 -24.20
C LEU A 3 12.08 15.53 -23.28
N VAL A 4 11.69 16.21 -22.21
CA VAL A 4 12.59 16.44 -21.07
C VAL A 4 12.73 15.09 -20.37
N LEU A 5 13.84 14.41 -20.62
CA LEU A 5 14.35 13.37 -19.73
C LEU A 5 14.70 14.05 -18.41
N PRO A 6 14.01 13.78 -17.29
CA PRO A 6 14.43 14.35 -16.03
C PRO A 6 15.69 13.63 -15.60
N GLU A 7 16.62 14.43 -15.11
CA GLU A 7 17.97 14.08 -14.67
C GLU A 7 17.96 12.86 -13.74
N ALA A 8 19.00 12.04 -13.85
CA ALA A 8 19.26 10.84 -13.04
C ALA A 8 19.46 11.12 -11.52
N HIS A 9 19.04 12.28 -11.03
CA HIS A 9 19.22 12.78 -9.67
C HIS A 9 17.93 12.82 -8.84
N GLN A 10 16.77 12.55 -9.43
CA GLN A 10 15.57 12.21 -8.65
C GLN A 10 15.53 10.69 -8.54
N GLN A 11 15.93 10.19 -7.37
CA GLN A 11 16.24 8.78 -7.12
C GLN A 11 14.97 7.93 -7.17
N PHE A 12 14.53 7.64 -8.39
CA PHE A 12 13.28 6.95 -8.66
C PHE A 12 13.40 5.50 -8.20
N GLN A 13 12.66 5.15 -7.16
CA GLN A 13 12.62 3.77 -6.67
C GLN A 13 11.59 2.98 -7.47
N HIS A 14 12.07 2.16 -8.41
CA HIS A 14 11.21 1.31 -9.23
C HIS A 14 10.44 0.27 -8.42
N ILE A 15 11.05 -0.25 -7.35
CA ILE A 15 10.47 -1.26 -6.47
C ILE A 15 10.66 -0.79 -5.03
N LEU A 16 9.53 -0.58 -4.35
CA LEU A 16 9.50 -0.22 -2.93
C LEU A 16 9.00 -1.43 -2.15
N ARG A 17 9.66 -1.76 -1.04
CA ARG A 17 9.19 -2.84 -0.17
C ARG A 17 8.56 -2.26 1.08
N LEU A 18 7.23 -2.40 1.19
CA LEU A 18 6.44 -1.87 2.29
C LEU A 18 5.60 -2.99 2.89
N LEU A 19 5.64 -3.13 4.22
CA LEU A 19 4.83 -4.11 4.96
C LEU A 19 4.88 -5.53 4.37
N ASN A 20 6.09 -6.02 4.07
CA ASN A 20 6.36 -7.32 3.44
C ASN A 20 5.80 -7.52 2.02
N THR A 21 5.30 -6.46 1.38
CA THR A 21 4.83 -6.48 0.00
C THR A 21 5.76 -5.69 -0.91
N ASN A 22 5.88 -6.14 -2.16
CA ASN A 22 6.57 -5.40 -3.21
C ASN A 22 5.56 -4.46 -3.87
N VAL A 23 5.87 -3.18 -3.88
CA VAL A 23 5.05 -2.10 -4.44
C VAL A 23 5.74 -1.56 -5.68
N ASP A 24 4.99 -1.46 -6.80
CA ASP A 24 5.49 -0.89 -8.05
C ASP A 24 5.56 0.65 -8.00
N GLY A 25 6.77 1.20 -8.12
CA GLY A 25 7.05 2.63 -8.10
C GLY A 25 6.52 3.39 -9.31
N LYS A 26 6.27 2.70 -10.43
CA LYS A 26 5.75 3.32 -11.67
C LYS A 26 4.30 3.74 -11.55
N ARG A 27 3.54 3.14 -10.63
CA ARG A 27 2.12 3.42 -10.42
C ARG A 27 1.91 4.65 -9.55
N LYS A 28 0.77 5.33 -9.73
CA LYS A 28 0.33 6.37 -8.79
C LYS A 28 0.18 5.77 -7.41
N ILE A 29 0.52 6.54 -6.38
CA ILE A 29 0.55 6.09 -4.97
C ILE A 29 -0.78 5.45 -4.56
N MET A 30 -1.90 6.03 -4.99
CA MET A 30 -3.25 5.53 -4.68
C MET A 30 -3.44 4.06 -5.09
N TYR A 31 -2.86 3.65 -6.22
CA TYR A 31 -2.95 2.29 -6.75
C TYR A 31 -1.83 1.41 -6.23
N ALA A 32 -0.63 1.96 -6.10
CA ALA A 32 0.54 1.26 -5.58
C ALA A 32 0.27 0.70 -4.17
N LEU A 33 -0.35 1.49 -3.29
CA LEU A 33 -0.70 1.04 -1.93
C LEU A 33 -1.74 -0.10 -1.89
N THR A 34 -2.52 -0.32 -2.96
CA THR A 34 -3.51 -1.40 -2.99
C THR A 34 -2.91 -2.80 -3.18
N GLU A 35 -1.61 -2.88 -3.47
CA GLU A 35 -0.87 -4.14 -3.53
C GLU A 35 -0.67 -4.73 -2.11
N ILE A 36 -0.78 -3.89 -1.08
CA ILE A 36 -0.80 -4.31 0.33
C ILE A 36 -2.14 -4.99 0.65
N LYS A 37 -2.10 -6.24 1.11
CA LYS A 37 -3.30 -6.97 1.53
C LYS A 37 -4.03 -6.22 2.65
N GLY A 38 -5.31 -5.92 2.45
CA GLY A 38 -6.14 -5.16 3.41
C GLY A 38 -6.24 -3.67 3.12
N VAL A 39 -5.42 -3.13 2.20
CA VAL A 39 -5.49 -1.74 1.74
C VAL A 39 -6.31 -1.68 0.44
N GLY A 40 -7.52 -1.13 0.52
CA GLY A 40 -8.36 -0.86 -0.65
C GLY A 40 -8.17 0.55 -1.23
N ARG A 41 -8.73 0.81 -2.41
CA ARG A 41 -8.69 2.15 -3.06
C ARG A 41 -9.20 3.28 -2.15
N ARG A 42 -10.29 3.04 -1.42
CA ARG A 42 -10.87 4.02 -0.47
C ARG A 42 -9.94 4.28 0.72
N TYR A 43 -9.32 3.23 1.23
CA TYR A 43 -8.43 3.31 2.38
C TYR A 43 -7.11 4.01 2.01
N SER A 44 -6.52 3.64 0.88
CA SER A 44 -5.35 4.30 0.28
C SER A 44 -5.56 5.81 0.14
N ASN A 45 -6.70 6.24 -0.44
CA ASN A 45 -7.02 7.67 -0.56
C ASN A 45 -7.12 8.41 0.79
N LEU A 46 -7.62 7.74 1.83
CA LEU A 46 -7.70 8.32 3.18
C LEU A 46 -6.31 8.45 3.80
N VAL A 47 -5.50 7.40 3.69
CA VAL A 47 -4.13 7.37 4.23
C VAL A 47 -3.27 8.44 3.55
N CYS A 48 -3.29 8.56 2.21
CA CYS A 48 -2.54 9.61 1.51
C CYS A 48 -2.96 11.02 1.94
N LYS A 49 -4.26 11.27 2.13
CA LYS A 49 -4.78 12.55 2.63
C LYS A 49 -4.39 12.85 4.07
N LYS A 50 -4.08 11.83 4.87
CA LYS A 50 -3.64 11.99 6.27
C LYS A 50 -2.12 12.10 6.39
N ALA A 51 -1.39 11.53 5.44
CA ALA A 51 0.05 11.64 5.35
C ALA A 51 0.50 12.94 4.64
N ASP A 52 -0.45 13.79 4.21
CA ASP A 52 -0.21 14.99 3.40
C ASP A 52 0.57 14.71 2.11
N VAL A 53 0.30 13.54 1.51
CA VAL A 53 0.92 13.09 0.26
C VAL A 53 -0.02 13.36 -0.90
N ASP A 54 0.48 14.00 -1.96
CA ASP A 54 -0.29 14.26 -3.17
C ASP A 54 -0.63 12.94 -3.90
N LEU A 55 -1.89 12.82 -4.30
CA LEU A 55 -2.47 11.65 -4.98
C LEU A 55 -1.97 11.52 -6.42
N ASN A 56 -1.46 12.60 -7.02
CA ASN A 56 -0.95 12.59 -8.39
C ASN A 56 0.50 12.13 -8.51
N LYS A 57 1.25 12.14 -7.40
CA LYS A 57 2.63 11.64 -7.35
C LYS A 57 2.69 10.12 -7.64
N ARG A 58 3.83 9.68 -8.16
CA ARG A 58 4.13 8.25 -8.31
C ARG A 58 4.74 7.70 -7.03
N ALA A 59 4.57 6.40 -6.79
CA ALA A 59 5.12 5.77 -5.61
C ALA A 59 6.65 5.83 -5.58
N GLY A 60 7.31 5.74 -6.73
CA GLY A 60 8.77 5.82 -6.84
C GLY A 60 9.37 7.21 -6.56
N ASP A 61 8.53 8.26 -6.49
CA ASP A 61 8.94 9.64 -6.20
C ASP A 61 8.77 10.01 -4.72
N LEU A 62 8.37 9.06 -3.87
CA LEU A 62 8.13 9.29 -2.44
C LEU A 62 9.45 9.47 -1.67
N ASN A 63 9.45 10.42 -0.74
CA ASN A 63 10.56 10.58 0.20
C ASN A 63 10.49 9.52 1.32
N SER A 64 11.63 9.20 1.96
CA SER A 64 11.69 8.28 3.11
C SER A 64 10.74 8.71 4.23
N ASP A 65 10.66 10.00 4.51
CA ASP A 65 9.83 10.54 5.60
C ASP A 65 8.33 10.39 5.30
N GLU A 66 7.93 10.56 4.04
CA GLU A 66 6.56 10.34 3.58
C GLU A 66 6.20 8.85 3.70
N LEU A 67 7.14 7.95 3.37
CA LEU A 67 6.96 6.51 3.49
C LEU A 67 6.77 6.07 4.95
N GLU A 68 7.57 6.58 5.88
CA GLU A 68 7.44 6.25 7.31
C GLU A 68 6.10 6.73 7.89
N ARG A 69 5.64 7.93 7.50
CA ARG A 69 4.31 8.43 7.87
C ARG A 69 3.21 7.53 7.32
N LEU A 70 3.30 7.09 6.06
CA LEU A 70 2.34 6.14 5.49
C LEU A 70 2.30 4.83 6.28
N VAL A 71 3.47 4.26 6.61
CA VAL A 71 3.58 3.00 7.36
C VAL A 71 2.98 3.13 8.76
N THR A 72 3.30 4.21 9.49
CA THR A 72 2.77 4.45 10.83
C THR A 72 1.25 4.65 10.85
N ILE A 73 0.70 5.35 9.85
CA ILE A 73 -0.75 5.52 9.70
C ILE A 73 -1.44 4.18 9.39
N ILE A 74 -0.83 3.36 8.53
CA ILE A 74 -1.38 2.04 8.19
C ILE A 74 -1.35 1.09 9.40
N GLN A 75 -0.30 1.15 10.22
CA GLN A 75 -0.16 0.32 11.42
C GLN A 75 -1.13 0.76 12.53
N ASN A 76 -1.38 2.07 12.69
CA ASN A 76 -2.18 2.62 13.78
C ASN A 76 -3.38 3.46 13.29
N PRO A 77 -4.34 2.90 12.53
CA PRO A 77 -5.41 3.68 11.89
C PRO A 77 -6.34 4.40 12.87
N THR A 78 -6.52 3.85 14.07
CA THR A 78 -7.39 4.39 15.12
C THR A 78 -6.89 5.73 15.67
N GLN A 79 -5.58 5.94 15.69
CA GLN A 79 -4.96 7.17 16.22
C GLN A 79 -5.10 8.35 15.24
N PHE A 80 -5.15 8.07 13.93
CA PHE A 80 -5.21 9.09 12.88
C PHE A 80 -6.64 9.48 12.46
N LYS A 81 -7.63 9.18 13.31
CA LYS A 81 -9.06 9.46 13.07
C LYS A 81 -9.55 8.84 11.75
N ILE A 82 -8.97 7.72 11.31
CA ILE A 82 -9.47 6.97 10.17
C ILE A 82 -10.57 6.06 10.71
N PRO A 83 -11.84 6.26 10.34
CA PRO A 83 -12.90 5.38 10.81
C PRO A 83 -12.60 3.97 10.32
N ARG A 84 -12.56 3.00 11.24
CA ARG A 84 -12.47 1.57 10.92
C ARG A 84 -13.59 1.28 9.94
N VAL A 85 -13.26 1.04 8.68
CA VAL A 85 -14.25 0.50 7.74
C VAL A 85 -14.79 -0.76 8.39
N PRO A 86 -16.12 -0.92 8.55
CA PRO A 86 -16.67 -2.12 9.12
C PRO A 86 -16.13 -3.28 8.30
N GLU A 87 -15.53 -4.23 8.99
CA GLU A 87 -14.86 -5.45 8.49
C GLU A 87 -15.77 -6.28 7.55
N GLN A 88 -17.06 -5.92 7.49
CA GLN A 88 -18.13 -6.46 6.66
C GLN A 88 -18.20 -5.90 5.23
N ALA A 89 -17.59 -4.73 4.92
CA ALA A 89 -17.60 -4.15 3.57
C ALA A 89 -16.40 -4.60 2.71
N THR A 90 -15.36 -5.13 3.35
CA THR A 90 -14.32 -5.91 2.68
C THR A 90 -14.85 -7.33 2.48
N GLY A 91 -15.12 -7.72 1.24
CA GLY A 91 -15.37 -9.12 0.83
C GLY A 91 -14.18 -10.07 1.06
N TYR A 92 -13.41 -9.85 2.12
CA TYR A 92 -12.22 -10.59 2.52
C TYR A 92 -12.54 -11.81 3.39
N ARG A 93 -13.74 -11.89 3.98
CA ARG A 93 -14.11 -13.02 4.85
C ARG A 93 -14.14 -14.38 4.13
N ARG A 94 -14.24 -14.40 2.79
CA ARG A 94 -14.27 -15.65 2.01
C ARG A 94 -12.93 -16.04 1.38
N ARG A 95 -11.87 -15.24 1.54
CA ARG A 95 -10.57 -15.48 0.87
C ARG A 95 -9.39 -15.76 1.82
N GLN A 96 -9.53 -15.46 3.12
CA GLN A 96 -8.44 -15.69 4.09
C GLN A 96 -8.25 -17.18 4.43
N GLU A 97 -9.30 -17.99 4.50
CA GLU A 97 -9.15 -19.44 4.75
C GLU A 97 -8.42 -20.19 3.62
N LEU A 98 -8.35 -19.61 2.42
CA LEU A 98 -7.73 -20.25 1.26
C LEU A 98 -6.32 -19.72 0.95
N ALA A 99 -5.82 -18.69 1.65
CA ALA A 99 -4.61 -17.97 1.26
C ALA A 99 -3.32 -18.37 2.00
N ASP A 100 -3.39 -19.23 3.02
CA ASP A 100 -2.22 -19.71 3.76
C ASP A 100 -1.78 -21.10 3.25
N PRO A 101 -0.73 -21.19 2.40
CA PRO A 101 -0.24 -22.47 1.89
C PRO A 101 0.39 -23.35 2.98
N VAL A 102 0.71 -22.80 4.15
CA VAL A 102 1.30 -23.53 5.28
C VAL A 102 0.26 -24.37 6.03
N GLN A 103 -0.97 -23.88 6.19
CA GLN A 103 -2.06 -24.61 6.87
C GLN A 103 -2.62 -25.74 5.99
N ARG A 104 -2.70 -25.55 4.67
CA ARG A 104 -3.11 -26.61 3.73
C ARG A 104 -2.21 -27.85 3.80
N ARG A 105 -0.90 -27.67 4.00
CA ARG A 105 0.05 -28.79 4.14
C ARG A 105 -0.13 -29.58 5.44
N ARG A 106 -0.66 -28.96 6.50
CA ARG A 106 -0.96 -29.66 7.76
C ARG A 106 -2.23 -30.51 7.72
N LEU A 107 -3.16 -30.20 6.80
CA LEU A 107 -4.43 -30.92 6.65
C LEU A 107 -4.37 -32.09 5.65
N GLN A 108 -3.24 -32.28 4.96
CA GLN A 108 -3.01 -33.37 4.00
C GLN A 108 -1.90 -34.33 4.45
N ALA A 109 -1.58 -34.36 5.75
CA ALA A 109 -0.78 -35.45 6.29
C ALA A 109 -1.72 -36.62 6.61
N PRO A 110 -1.45 -37.84 6.09
CA PRO A 110 -2.22 -39.04 6.44
C PRO A 110 -2.06 -39.43 7.90
#